data_AF-A0A9J6E7X7-F1
#
_entry.id   AF-A0A9J6E7X7-F1
#
_cell.length_a   1.000
_cell.length_b   1.000
_cell.length_c   1.000
_cell.angle_alpha   90.00
_cell.angle_beta   90.00
_cell.angle_gamma   90.00
#
_symmetry.space_group_name_H-M   'P 1'
#
loop_
_entity.id
_entity.type
_entity.pdbx_description
1 polymer ?
#
loop_
_entity_poly.entity_id
_entity_poly.type
_entity_poly.pdbx_seq_one_letter_code
_entity_poly.pdbx_strand_id
1 'polypeptide(L)'
;MKRQLPRRQGGCCRRLLRLREENARFILLGVVLLVYMILGALLFRAVEGPWEAEARERYDQVLRDFWLKYNGTVDPEDVVKLLEEHGNASSRNLLPNKRPRWDFVGSFYFVGTVVSTIGESHSLGT
;
A
#
# COMPACT_ATOMS: atom_id res chain seq x y z
N MET A 1 -70.01 -5.48 -27.73
CA MET A 1 -69.36 -6.77 -27.39
C MET A 1 -67.88 -6.50 -27.12
N LYS A 2 -67.48 -6.31 -25.85
CA LYS A 2 -66.11 -5.92 -25.45
C LYS A 2 -65.25 -7.19 -25.27
N ARG A 3 -64.22 -7.39 -26.10
CA ARG A 3 -63.21 -8.44 -25.88
C ARG A 3 -61.99 -7.81 -25.21
N GLN A 4 -61.78 -8.12 -23.93
CA GLN A 4 -60.56 -7.77 -23.21
C GLN A 4 -59.43 -8.73 -23.61
N LEU A 5 -58.27 -8.16 -23.95
CA LEU A 5 -57.03 -8.91 -24.16
C LEU A 5 -56.34 -9.18 -22.82
N PRO A 6 -55.86 -10.41 -22.55
CA PRO A 6 -55.22 -10.73 -21.29
C PRO A 6 -53.84 -10.05 -21.18
N ARG A 7 -53.70 -9.16 -20.20
CA ARG A 7 -52.43 -8.54 -19.79
C ARG A 7 -51.63 -9.56 -18.97
N ARG A 8 -50.92 -10.49 -19.64
CA ARG A 8 -50.11 -11.52 -18.95
C ARG A 8 -48.70 -11.02 -18.63
N GLN A 9 -48.59 -10.46 -17.42
CA GLN A 9 -47.43 -10.40 -16.50
C GLN A 9 -46.02 -10.70 -17.05
N GLY A 10 -45.24 -9.63 -17.32
CA GLY A 10 -43.79 -9.68 -17.53
C GLY A 10 -42.95 -9.65 -16.24
N GLY A 11 -43.42 -10.29 -15.15
CA GLY A 11 -42.84 -10.16 -13.81
C GLY A 11 -41.55 -10.94 -13.56
N CYS A 12 -41.36 -12.09 -14.22
CA CYS A 12 -40.19 -12.95 -14.01
C CYS A 12 -38.97 -12.47 -14.82
N CYS A 13 -39.17 -12.18 -16.12
CA CYS A 13 -38.10 -11.67 -16.97
C CYS A 13 -37.60 -10.30 -16.51
N ARG A 14 -38.46 -9.41 -16.00
CA ARG A 14 -38.01 -8.13 -15.42
C ARG A 14 -37.18 -8.31 -14.15
N ARG A 15 -37.45 -9.33 -13.32
CA ARG A 15 -36.69 -9.58 -12.08
C ARG A 15 -35.34 -10.24 -12.36
N LEU A 16 -35.29 -11.16 -13.33
CA LEU A 16 -34.05 -11.77 -13.85
C LEU A 16 -33.20 -10.76 -14.64
N LEU A 17 -33.82 -9.94 -15.50
CA LEU A 17 -33.13 -8.85 -16.21
C LEU A 17 -32.56 -7.85 -15.21
N ARG A 18 -33.32 -7.48 -14.16
CA ARG A 18 -32.85 -6.57 -13.12
C ARG A 18 -31.70 -7.16 -12.31
N LEU A 19 -31.74 -8.44 -11.91
CA LEU A 19 -30.61 -9.11 -11.25
C LEU A 19 -29.38 -9.22 -12.17
N ARG A 20 -29.58 -9.50 -13.47
CA ARG A 20 -28.49 -9.52 -14.47
C ARG A 20 -27.91 -8.14 -14.71
N GLU A 21 -28.74 -7.09 -14.69
CA GLU A 21 -28.34 -5.70 -14.83
C GLU A 21 -27.60 -5.20 -13.59
N GLU A 22 -28.04 -5.54 -12.37
CA GLU A 22 -27.29 -5.25 -11.14
C GLU A 22 -25.95 -6.01 -11.11
N ASN A 23 -25.92 -7.30 -11.46
CA ASN A 23 -24.67 -8.07 -11.57
C ASN A 23 -23.72 -7.49 -12.63
N ALA A 24 -24.27 -7.06 -13.78
CA ALA A 24 -23.49 -6.39 -14.82
C ALA A 24 -22.94 -5.05 -14.34
N ARG A 25 -23.69 -4.29 -13.52
CA ARG A 25 -23.20 -3.05 -12.91
C ARG A 25 -22.08 -3.31 -11.91
N PHE A 26 -22.18 -4.33 -11.06
CA PHE A 26 -21.09 -4.69 -10.15
C PHE A 26 -19.82 -5.11 -10.92
N ILE A 27 -19.97 -5.89 -11.99
CA ILE A 27 -18.84 -6.28 -12.85
C ILE A 27 -18.27 -5.03 -13.55
N LEU A 28 -19.11 -4.16 -14.11
CA LEU A 28 -18.68 -2.92 -14.75
C LEU A 28 -17.93 -2.02 -13.76
N LEU A 29 -18.45 -1.84 -12.55
CA LEU A 29 -17.80 -1.07 -11.48
C LEU A 29 -16.46 -1.71 -11.09
N GLY A 30 -16.39 -3.03 -10.99
CA GLY A 30 -15.15 -3.76 -10.74
C GLY A 30 -14.12 -3.53 -11.85
N VAL A 31 -14.53 -3.58 -13.12
CA VAL A 31 -13.65 -3.31 -14.26
C VAL A 31 -13.16 -1.86 -14.26
N VAL A 32 -14.05 -0.88 -14.04
CA VAL A 32 -13.67 0.54 -13.95
C VAL A 32 -12.72 0.78 -12.79
N LEU A 33 -12.97 0.17 -11.63
CA LEU A 33 -12.07 0.23 -10.47
C LEU A 33 -10.70 -0.37 -10.79
N LEU A 34 -10.65 -1.53 -11.44
CA LEU A 34 -9.38 -2.14 -11.85
C LEU A 34 -8.61 -1.25 -12.83
N VAL A 35 -9.29 -0.67 -13.82
CA VAL A 35 -8.68 0.29 -14.75
C VAL A 35 -8.14 1.50 -13.99
N TYR A 36 -8.92 2.05 -13.07
CA TYR A 36 -8.49 3.14 -12.21
C TYR A 36 -7.25 2.79 -11.38
N MET A 37 -7.21 1.60 -10.78
CA MET A 37 -6.05 1.10 -10.02
C MET A 37 -4.81 0.92 -10.90
N ILE A 38 -4.96 0.42 -12.13
CA ILE A 38 -3.85 0.27 -13.08
C ILE A 38 -3.31 1.65 -13.49
N LEU A 39 -4.19 2.60 -13.82
CA LEU A 39 -3.78 3.96 -14.15
C LEU A 39 -3.07 4.64 -12.98
N GLY A 40 -3.60 4.49 -11.76
CA GLY A 40 -2.95 4.95 -10.54
C GLY A 40 -1.56 4.33 -10.36
N ALA A 41 -1.43 3.01 -10.51
CA ALA A 41 -0.15 2.31 -10.38
C ALA A 41 0.88 2.79 -11.42
N LEU A 42 0.46 3.01 -12.66
CA LEU A 42 1.35 3.55 -13.71
C LEU A 42 1.76 4.99 -13.41
N LEU A 43 0.84 5.82 -12.91
CA LEU A 43 1.12 7.20 -12.53
C LEU A 43 2.12 7.24 -11.37
N PHE A 44 1.88 6.49 -10.30
CA PHE A 44 2.81 6.40 -9.16
C PHE A 44 4.17 5.87 -9.61
N ARG A 45 4.22 4.82 -10.43
CA ARG A 45 5.50 4.33 -10.97
C ARG A 45 6.25 5.39 -11.78
N ALA A 46 5.55 6.15 -12.61
CA ALA A 46 6.18 7.19 -13.44
C ALA A 46 6.68 8.37 -12.60
N VAL A 47 5.93 8.75 -11.56
CA VAL A 47 6.24 9.88 -10.69
C VAL A 47 7.29 9.52 -9.64
N GLU A 48 7.14 8.40 -8.95
CA GLU A 48 7.99 8.01 -7.82
C GLU A 48 9.21 7.17 -8.23
N GLY A 49 9.13 6.43 -9.35
CA GLY A 49 10.21 5.58 -9.83
C GLY A 49 11.57 6.29 -10.01
N PRO A 50 11.64 7.51 -10.58
CA PRO A 50 12.89 8.26 -10.68
C PRO A 50 13.50 8.61 -9.32
N TRP A 51 12.68 8.97 -8.33
CA TRP A 51 13.14 9.30 -6.99
C TRP A 51 13.65 8.08 -6.24
N GLU A 52 13.00 6.93 -6.42
CA GLU A 52 13.45 5.65 -5.87
C GLU A 52 14.82 5.26 -6.45
N ALA A 53 14.99 5.42 -7.76
CA ALA A 53 16.26 5.16 -8.44
C ALA A 53 17.38 6.07 -7.93
N GLU A 54 17.11 7.38 -7.78
CA GLU A 54 18.09 8.32 -7.25
C GLU A 54 18.46 8.01 -5.79
N ALA A 55 17.47 7.70 -4.95
CA ALA A 55 17.72 7.30 -3.56
C ALA A 55 18.60 6.05 -3.47
N ARG A 56 18.35 5.06 -4.35
CA ARG A 56 19.16 3.84 -4.45
C ARG A 56 20.58 4.14 -4.91
N GLU A 57 20.75 4.99 -5.93
CA GLU A 57 22.08 5.38 -6.40
C GLU A 57 22.89 6.09 -5.30
N ARG A 58 22.26 7.01 -4.56
CA ARG A 58 22.91 7.68 -3.43
C ARG A 58 23.33 6.69 -2.34
N TYR A 59 22.46 5.74 -1.99
CA TYR A 59 22.79 4.70 -1.03
C TYR A 59 24.00 3.86 -1.50
N ASP A 60 24.00 3.43 -2.76
CA ASP A 60 25.09 2.65 -3.33
C ASP A 60 26.40 3.47 -3.41
N GLN A 61 26.33 4.77 -3.67
CA GLN A 61 27.48 5.67 -3.64
C GLN A 61 28.10 5.73 -2.24
N VAL A 62 27.29 6.00 -1.20
CA VAL A 62 27.76 6.05 0.19
C VAL A 62 28.39 4.73 0.62
N LEU A 63 27.77 3.61 0.22
CA LEU A 63 28.29 2.28 0.55
C LEU A 63 29.62 2.02 -0.17
N ARG A 64 29.75 2.35 -1.45
CA ARG A 64 31.02 2.23 -2.20
C ARG A 64 32.13 3.10 -1.61
N ASP A 65 31.83 4.34 -1.26
CA ASP A 65 32.81 5.27 -0.66
C ASP A 65 33.31 4.75 0.69
N PHE A 66 32.42 4.14 1.48
CA PHE A 66 32.79 3.45 2.72
C PHE A 66 33.75 2.28 2.46
N TRP A 67 33.42 1.41 1.50
CA TRP A 67 34.28 0.27 1.13
C TRP A 67 35.65 0.71 0.63
N LEU A 68 35.71 1.75 -0.20
CA LEU A 68 36.97 2.31 -0.68
C LEU A 68 37.83 2.86 0.46
N LYS A 69 37.20 3.51 1.45
CA LYS A 69 37.90 4.11 2.60
C LYS A 69 38.43 3.08 3.59
N TYR A 70 37.72 1.97 3.80
CA TYR A 70 38.04 0.96 4.82
C TYR A 70 38.50 -0.38 4.23
N ASN A 71 38.91 -0.38 2.97
CA ASN A 71 39.32 -1.58 2.25
C ASN A 71 40.40 -2.36 3.02
N GLY A 72 40.12 -3.64 3.33
CA GLY A 72 41.03 -4.54 4.05
C GLY A 72 41.07 -4.41 5.58
N THR A 73 40.31 -3.48 6.18
CA THR A 73 40.22 -3.33 7.66
C THR A 73 38.96 -3.93 8.26
N VAL A 74 37.92 -4.11 7.45
CA VAL A 74 36.61 -4.59 7.89
C VAL A 74 36.15 -5.69 6.95
N ASP A 75 35.59 -6.75 7.51
CA ASP A 75 34.99 -7.83 6.74
C ASP A 75 33.69 -7.36 6.05
N PRO A 76 33.54 -7.55 4.73
CA PRO A 76 32.31 -7.31 4.01
C PRO A 76 31.04 -7.88 4.68
N GLU A 77 31.14 -9.09 5.20
CA GLU A 77 30.01 -9.84 5.74
C GLU A 77 29.50 -9.24 7.05
N ASP A 78 30.42 -8.79 7.91
CA ASP A 78 30.09 -8.19 9.21
C ASP A 78 29.34 -6.85 9.04
N VAL A 79 29.72 -6.04 8.05
CA VAL A 79 29.04 -4.77 7.76
C VAL A 79 27.65 -5.01 7.20
N VAL A 80 27.49 -5.97 6.28
CA VAL A 80 26.17 -6.33 5.73
C VAL A 80 25.25 -6.81 6.85
N LYS A 81 25.76 -7.68 7.74
CA LYS A 81 25.02 -8.15 8.91
C LYS A 81 24.62 -7.00 9.84
N LEU A 82 25.52 -6.06 10.10
CA LEU A 82 25.23 -4.87 10.92
C LEU A 82 24.14 -3.99 10.27
N LEU A 83 24.20 -3.79 8.95
CA LEU A 83 23.20 -3.01 8.21
C LEU A 83 21.83 -3.71 8.21
N GLU A 84 21.79 -5.03 8.10
CA GLU A 84 20.57 -5.81 8.19
C GLU A 84 19.93 -5.68 9.58
N GLU A 85 20.71 -5.88 10.64
CA GLU A 85 20.25 -5.71 12.02
C GLU A 85 19.79 -4.26 12.28
N HIS A 86 20.52 -3.27 11.75
CA HIS A 86 20.13 -1.87 11.86
C HIS A 86 18.83 -1.57 11.10
N GLY A 87 18.65 -2.11 9.89
CA GLY A 87 17.41 -1.99 9.12
C GLY A 87 16.21 -2.63 9.83
N ASN A 88 16.42 -3.82 10.42
CA ASN A 88 15.42 -4.49 11.25
C ASN A 88 15.06 -3.66 12.49
N ALA A 89 16.06 -3.18 13.23
CA ALA A 89 15.86 -2.30 14.37
C ALA A 89 15.13 -1.00 14.01
N SER A 90 15.48 -0.38 12.87
CA SER A 90 14.86 0.84 12.36
C SER A 90 13.38 0.64 12.02
N SER A 91 13.05 -0.43 11.29
CA SER A 91 11.66 -0.78 10.94
C SER A 91 10.77 -1.04 12.16
N ARG A 92 11.38 -1.52 13.26
CA ARG A 92 10.72 -1.79 14.54
C ARG A 92 10.78 -0.61 15.51
N ASN A 93 11.40 0.50 15.10
CA ASN A 93 11.60 1.69 15.92
C ASN A 93 12.31 1.41 17.26
N LEU A 94 13.29 0.51 17.23
CA LEU A 94 14.11 0.07 18.37
C LEU A 94 15.40 0.92 18.53
N LEU A 95 15.60 1.91 17.65
CA LEU A 95 16.78 2.76 17.70
C LEU A 95 16.71 3.69 18.92
N PRO A 96 17.80 3.82 19.71
CA PRO A 96 17.80 4.53 20.99
C PRO A 96 17.50 6.04 20.87
N ASN A 97 17.73 6.61 19.68
CA ASN A 97 17.47 8.03 19.41
C ASN A 97 16.00 8.30 19.05
N LYS A 98 15.14 7.27 19.00
CA LYS A 98 13.72 7.41 18.68
C LYS A 98 12.84 7.13 19.89
N ARG A 99 11.72 7.87 20.00
CA ARG A 99 10.72 7.65 21.05
C ARG A 99 10.10 6.25 20.87
N PRO A 100 9.96 5.44 21.93
CA PRO A 100 9.37 4.10 21.82
C PRO A 100 7.99 4.13 21.18
N ARG A 101 7.76 3.28 20.17
CA ARG A 101 6.47 3.24 19.45
C ARG A 101 5.27 2.95 20.37
N TRP A 102 5.48 2.13 21.40
CA TRP A 102 4.44 1.62 22.29
C TRP A 102 4.42 2.30 23.66
N ASP A 103 4.68 3.61 23.72
CA ASP A 103 4.36 4.36 24.93
C ASP A 103 2.86 4.67 25.03
N PHE A 104 2.42 5.23 26.15
CA PHE A 104 1.00 5.49 26.40
C PHE A 104 0.37 6.39 25.32
N VAL A 105 1.07 7.45 24.90
CA VAL A 105 0.57 8.40 23.90
C VAL A 105 0.52 7.76 22.52
N GLY A 106 1.56 7.02 22.12
CA GLY A 106 1.60 6.27 20.86
C GLY A 106 0.55 5.16 20.80
N SER A 107 0.32 4.46 21.92
CA SER A 107 -0.70 3.41 22.04
C SER A 107 -2.12 3.99 21.96
N PHE A 108 -2.37 5.13 22.62
CA PHE A 108 -3.65 5.82 22.54
C PHE A 108 -3.95 6.33 21.12
N TYR A 109 -2.96 6.92 20.46
CA TYR A 109 -3.07 7.35 19.07
C TYR A 109 -3.36 6.16 18.13
N PHE A 110 -2.66 5.04 18.30
CA PHE A 110 -2.88 3.82 17.53
C PHE A 110 -4.30 3.26 17.68
N VAL A 111 -4.82 3.21 18.92
CA VAL A 111 -6.23 2.83 19.14
C VAL A 111 -7.17 3.79 18.40
N GLY A 112 -6.88 5.09 18.43
CA GLY A 112 -7.62 6.10 17.66
C GLY A 112 -7.62 5.85 16.15
N THR A 113 -6.48 5.51 15.54
CA THR A 113 -6.38 5.24 14.10
C THR A 113 -7.06 3.93 13.69
N VAL A 114 -7.07 2.91 14.57
CA VAL A 114 -7.81 1.66 14.37
C VAL A 114 -9.31 1.91 14.43
N VAL A 115 -9.79 2.60 15.47
CA VAL A 115 -11.23 2.88 15.66
C VAL A 115 -11.78 3.79 14.55
N SER A 116 -11.00 4.77 14.11
CA SER A 116 -11.39 5.68 13.02
C SER A 116 -11.23 5.09 11.62
N THR A 117 -10.75 3.84 11.49
CA THR A 117 -10.42 3.18 10.20
C THR A 117 -9.41 3.92 9.33
N ILE A 118 -8.65 4.86 9.92
CA ILE A 118 -7.59 5.59 9.24
C ILE A 118 -6.38 4.67 9.00
N GLY A 119 -5.99 3.87 10.00
CA GLY A 119 -4.94 2.87 9.85
C GLY A 119 -3.52 3.41 9.62
N GLU A 120 -3.20 4.63 10.04
CA GLU A 120 -1.85 5.20 9.92
C GLU A 120 -0.87 4.50 10.88
N SER A 121 0.07 3.74 10.30
CA SER A 121 1.21 3.12 11.00
C SER A 121 2.47 3.96 10.79
N HIS A 122 2.48 5.18 11.36
CA HIS A 122 3.63 6.07 11.31
C HIS A 122 4.82 5.47 12.11
N SER A 123 5.62 4.63 11.44
CA SER A 123 7.04 4.45 11.76
C SER A 123 7.74 5.74 11.35
N LEU A 124 7.76 6.74 12.23
CA LEU A 124 8.38 8.03 11.99
C LEU A 124 9.88 7.83 11.71
N GLY A 125 10.20 7.78 10.42
CA GLY A 125 11.51 8.00 9.83
C GLY A 125 11.85 9.49 9.88
N THR A 126 12.19 9.98 11.08
CA THR A 126 13.02 11.17 11.29
C THR A 126 14.05 10.84 12.35
#